data_AF-A0A7Y3GUU0-F1
#
_entry.id   AF-A0A7Y3GUU0-F1
#
_cell.length_a   1.000
_cell.length_b   1.000
_cell.length_c   1.000
_cell.angle_alpha   90.00
_cell.angle_beta   90.00
_cell.angle_gamma   90.00
#
_symmetry.space_group_name_H-M   'P 1'
#
loop_
_entity.id
_entity.type
_entity.pdbx_description
1 polymer ?
#
loop_
_entity_poly.entity_id
_entity_poly.type
_entity_poly.pdbx_seq_one_letter_code
_entity_poly.pdbx_strand_id
1 'polypeptide(L)'
;MRAFFAAAVPDSARREIAAQVEGIRSAARGRVGTHGWVPAANYHVTLRFLGSVARENLAALNDAAERALAERSAFVVETGAPLWLRAHRGRQVLALSVHPEGPLQQLANALAEGPAQPSVEGRTRASLRPSGGTR
;
A
#
# COMPACT_ATOMS: atom_id res chain seq x y z
N MET A 1 -9.55 -16.60 -2.85
CA MET A 1 -9.76 -15.16 -3.17
C MET A 1 -8.42 -14.44 -3.18
N ARG A 2 -8.30 -13.23 -3.75
CA ARG A 2 -7.07 -12.43 -3.59
C ARG A 2 -7.14 -11.60 -2.30
N ALA A 3 -6.10 -11.65 -1.47
CA ALA A 3 -6.06 -10.95 -0.19
C ALA A 3 -4.77 -10.12 -0.02
N PHE A 4 -4.85 -9.12 0.84
CA PHE A 4 -3.74 -8.26 1.25
C PHE A 4 -4.06 -7.62 2.60
N PHE A 5 -3.03 -7.21 3.34
CA PHE A 5 -3.16 -6.33 4.49
C PHE A 5 -2.96 -4.88 4.05
N ALA A 6 -3.77 -3.98 4.59
CA ALA A 6 -3.68 -2.56 4.34
C ALA A 6 -4.01 -1.74 5.59
N ALA A 7 -3.40 -0.56 5.68
CA ALA A 7 -3.83 0.46 6.62
C ALA A 7 -4.92 1.32 5.97
N ALA A 8 -6.05 1.47 6.67
CA ALA A 8 -7.13 2.33 6.23
C ALA A 8 -6.72 3.80 6.31
N VAL A 9 -7.12 4.59 5.32
CA VAL A 9 -6.90 6.05 5.34
C VAL A 9 -8.06 6.72 6.05
N PRO A 10 -7.81 7.54 7.09
CA PRO A 10 -8.85 8.29 7.78
C PRO A 10 -9.68 9.15 6.84
N ASP A 11 -10.95 9.35 7.18
CA ASP A 11 -11.92 10.07 6.35
C ASP A 11 -11.48 11.49 5.95
N SER A 12 -10.82 12.22 6.87
CA SER A 12 -10.26 13.55 6.60
C SER A 12 -9.23 13.50 5.47
N ALA A 13 -8.17 12.71 5.67
CA ALA A 13 -7.10 12.54 4.69
C ALA A 13 -7.63 12.00 3.35
N ARG A 14 -8.58 11.06 3.38
CA ARG A 14 -9.20 10.50 2.17
C ARG A 14 -9.92 11.56 1.35
N ARG A 15 -10.64 12.49 1.99
CA ARG A 15 -11.31 13.62 1.31
C ARG A 15 -10.31 14.59 0.69
N GLU A 16 -9.25 14.92 1.42
CA GLU A 16 -8.19 15.81 0.94
C GLU A 16 -7.48 15.23 -0.29
N ILE A 17 -7.10 13.95 -0.23
CA ILE A 17 -6.50 13.24 -1.37
C ILE A 17 -7.47 13.21 -2.56
N ALA A 18 -8.75 12.91 -2.33
CA ALA A 18 -9.74 12.85 -3.39
C ALA A 18 -9.90 14.21 -4.11
N ALA A 19 -9.88 15.32 -3.37
CA ALA A 19 -9.96 16.66 -3.96
C ALA A 19 -8.74 16.94 -4.87
N GLN A 20 -7.53 16.56 -4.46
CA GLN A 20 -6.33 16.70 -5.29
C GLN A 20 -6.40 15.84 -6.55
N VAL A 21 -6.83 14.58 -6.41
CA VAL A 21 -6.98 13.64 -7.54
C VAL A 21 -7.99 14.16 -8.57
N GLU A 22 -9.10 14.77 -8.13
CA GLU A 22 -10.08 15.34 -9.05
C GLU A 22 -9.51 16.51 -9.87
N GLY A 23 -8.64 17.32 -9.27
CA GLY A 23 -7.88 18.35 -9.99
C GLY A 23 -7.00 17.75 -11.10
N ILE A 24 -6.27 16.67 -10.79
CA ILE A 24 -5.44 15.95 -11.77
C ILE A 24 -6.31 15.33 -12.87
N ARG A 25 -7.42 14.70 -12.49
CA ARG A 25 -8.36 14.08 -13.42
C ARG A 25 -8.94 15.09 -14.41
N SER A 26 -9.35 16.25 -13.92
CA SER A 26 -9.84 17.36 -14.74
C SER A 26 -8.77 17.84 -15.71
N ALA A 27 -7.53 18.03 -15.23
CA ALA A 27 -6.39 18.42 -16.06
C ALA A 27 -6.01 17.37 -17.12
N ALA A 28 -6.26 16.09 -16.86
CA ALA A 28 -6.00 14.99 -17.79
C ALA A 28 -6.95 14.97 -18.99
N ARG A 29 -8.03 15.79 -19.02
CA ARG A 29 -8.96 15.96 -20.16
C ARG A 29 -9.41 14.64 -20.80
N GLY A 30 -9.72 13.63 -19.99
CA GLY A 30 -10.20 12.33 -20.47
C GLY A 30 -9.14 11.39 -21.08
N ARG A 31 -7.85 11.75 -21.05
CA ARG A 31 -6.75 10.87 -21.50
C ARG A 31 -6.64 9.58 -20.68
N VAL A 32 -7.13 9.62 -19.45
CA VAL A 32 -7.26 8.45 -18.58
C VAL A 32 -8.73 8.10 -18.48
N GLY A 33 -9.11 6.91 -18.97
CA GLY A 33 -10.48 6.42 -18.90
C GLY A 33 -11.00 6.28 -17.47
N THR A 34 -12.31 6.13 -17.31
CA THR A 34 -13.00 6.04 -16.01
C THR A 34 -12.44 4.93 -15.10
N HIS A 35 -12.04 3.80 -15.68
CA HIS A 35 -11.46 2.66 -14.97
C HIS A 35 -9.97 2.86 -14.60
N GLY A 36 -9.34 3.96 -15.03
CA GLY A 36 -7.96 4.29 -14.69
C GLY A 36 -7.81 5.00 -13.34
N TRP A 37 -8.92 5.47 -12.76
CA TRP A 37 -8.96 6.14 -11.47
C TRP A 37 -9.51 5.22 -10.39
N VAL A 38 -8.83 5.17 -9.25
CA VAL A 38 -9.30 4.39 -8.09
C VAL A 38 -10.37 5.22 -7.36
N PRO A 39 -11.56 4.64 -7.06
CA PRO A 39 -12.55 5.31 -6.24
C PRO A 39 -11.97 5.71 -4.89
N ALA A 40 -12.31 6.90 -4.38
CA ALA A 40 -11.77 7.40 -3.11
C ALA A 40 -12.02 6.43 -1.95
N ALA A 41 -13.17 5.75 -1.91
CA ALA A 41 -13.51 4.73 -0.92
C ALA A 41 -12.51 3.56 -0.85
N ASN A 42 -11.71 3.36 -1.90
CA ASN A 42 -10.70 2.31 -1.99
C ASN A 42 -9.28 2.82 -1.69
N TYR A 43 -9.09 4.06 -1.23
CA TYR A 43 -7.77 4.55 -0.85
C TYR A 43 -7.30 3.87 0.44
N HIS A 44 -6.12 3.26 0.35
CA HIS A 44 -5.46 2.55 1.45
C HIS A 44 -3.96 2.53 1.22
N VAL A 45 -3.20 2.32 2.29
CA VAL A 45 -1.77 2.02 2.20
C VAL A 45 -1.63 0.51 2.22
N THR A 46 -1.25 -0.10 1.09
CA THR A 46 -1.01 -1.55 1.04
C THR A 46 0.25 -1.88 1.83
N LEU A 47 0.12 -2.75 2.84
CA LEU A 47 1.25 -3.19 3.67
C LEU A 47 1.84 -4.49 3.13
N ARG A 48 0.98 -5.46 2.78
CA ARG A 48 1.42 -6.79 2.32
C ARG A 48 0.42 -7.44 1.39
N PHE A 49 0.85 -7.84 0.20
CA PHE A 49 0.05 -8.73 -0.67
C PHE A 49 0.20 -10.19 -0.22
N LEU A 50 -0.92 -10.89 -0.05
CA LEU A 50 -0.95 -12.31 0.34
C LEU A 50 -1.20 -13.25 -0.85
N GLY A 51 -1.59 -12.70 -1.99
CA GLY A 51 -1.91 -13.50 -3.17
C GLY A 51 -3.24 -14.24 -3.00
N SER A 52 -3.30 -15.49 -3.44
CA SER A 52 -4.51 -16.32 -3.33
C SER A 52 -4.60 -16.95 -1.95
N VAL A 53 -5.68 -16.67 -1.24
CA VAL A 53 -5.97 -17.18 0.10
C VAL A 53 -7.29 -17.94 0.08
N ALA A 54 -7.28 -19.14 0.68
CA ALA A 54 -8.48 -19.93 0.94
C ALA A 54 -9.34 -19.25 2.02
N ARG A 55 -10.67 -19.26 1.87
CA ARG A 55 -11.55 -18.49 2.76
C ARG A 55 -11.46 -18.97 4.21
N GLU A 56 -11.21 -20.25 4.39
CA GLU A 56 -11.09 -20.94 5.67
C GLU A 56 -9.86 -20.47 6.45
N ASN A 57 -8.83 -19.94 5.76
CA ASN A 57 -7.62 -19.41 6.37
C ASN A 57 -7.74 -17.95 6.85
N LEU A 58 -8.87 -17.27 6.60
CA LEU A 58 -9.02 -15.86 6.95
C LEU A 58 -8.96 -15.62 8.47
N ALA A 59 -9.60 -16.49 9.26
CA ALA A 59 -9.59 -16.35 10.71
C ALA A 59 -8.15 -16.46 11.26
N ALA A 60 -7.40 -17.47 10.82
CA ALA A 60 -6.00 -17.65 11.23
C ALA A 60 -5.09 -16.47 10.82
N LEU A 61 -5.35 -15.86 9.66
CA LEU A 61 -4.63 -14.66 9.21
C LEU A 61 -4.96 -13.44 10.06
N ASN A 62 -6.22 -13.26 10.46
CA ASN A 62 -6.62 -12.19 11.37
C ASN A 62 -5.96 -12.37 12.74
N ASP A 63 -6.02 -13.57 13.33
CA ASP A 63 -5.40 -13.85 14.63
C ASP A 63 -3.88 -13.61 14.62
N ALA A 64 -3.22 -13.98 13.52
CA ALA A 64 -1.78 -13.73 13.35
C ALA A 64 -1.49 -12.22 13.24
N ALA A 65 -2.32 -11.47 12.52
CA ALA A 65 -2.18 -10.02 12.43
C ALA A 65 -2.42 -9.34 13.78
N GLU A 66 -3.44 -9.75 14.53
CA GLU A 66 -3.74 -9.21 15.87
C GLU A 66 -2.56 -9.43 16.83
N ARG A 67 -1.99 -10.64 16.86
CA ARG A 67 -0.79 -10.91 17.66
C ARG A 67 0.41 -10.06 17.24
N ALA A 68 0.63 -9.89 15.94
CA ALA A 68 1.72 -9.07 15.41
C ALA A 68 1.57 -7.57 15.72
N LEU A 69 0.33 -7.12 15.95
CA LEU A 69 -0.04 -5.74 16.27
C LEU A 69 -0.08 -5.46 17.77
N ALA A 70 -0.33 -6.47 18.62
CA ALA A 70 -0.54 -6.29 20.06
C ALA A 70 0.60 -5.54 20.78
N GLU A 71 1.85 -5.79 20.38
CA GLU A 71 3.05 -5.20 21.01
C GLU A 71 3.51 -3.90 20.33
N ARG A 72 2.71 -3.35 19.41
CA ARG A 72 3.11 -2.19 18.59
C ARG A 72 2.39 -0.92 19.01
N SER A 73 3.16 0.15 19.19
CA SER A 73 2.61 1.48 19.39
C SER A 73 2.09 2.07 18.08
N ALA A 74 1.01 2.85 18.17
CA ALA A 74 0.53 3.66 17.06
C ALA A 74 1.60 4.70 16.66
N PHE A 75 1.66 5.03 15.37
CA PHE A 75 2.56 6.03 14.83
C PHE A 75 1.84 6.86 13.77
N VAL A 76 2.32 8.09 13.55
CA VAL A 76 1.77 9.01 12.56
C VAL A 76 2.40 8.72 11.20
N VAL A 77 1.56 8.76 10.17
CA VAL A 77 1.96 8.65 8.78
C VAL A 77 1.53 9.90 8.04
N GLU A 78 2.44 10.43 7.23
CA GLU A 78 2.23 11.58 6.36
C GLU A 78 2.27 11.12 4.90
N THR A 79 1.39 11.69 4.08
CA THR A 79 1.47 11.53 2.62
C THR A 79 2.37 12.59 2.02
N GLY A 80 3.26 12.20 1.12
CA GLY A 80 4.15 13.10 0.40
C GLY A 80 3.75 13.27 -1.07
N ALA A 81 4.74 13.51 -1.92
CA ALA A 81 4.54 13.84 -3.31
C ALA A 81 3.94 12.67 -4.13
N PRO A 82 3.21 12.96 -5.22
CA PRO A 82 2.82 11.94 -6.18
C PRO A 82 4.04 11.28 -6.83
N LEU A 83 3.98 9.97 -7.06
CA LEU A 83 5.02 9.20 -7.73
C LEU A 83 4.43 8.19 -8.73
N TRP A 84 5.23 7.88 -9.75
CA TRP A 84 4.90 6.86 -10.73
C TRP A 84 5.52 5.51 -10.35
N LEU A 85 4.66 4.54 -10.06
CA LEU A 85 5.03 3.16 -9.83
C LEU A 85 4.87 2.34 -11.12
N ARG A 86 5.86 1.48 -11.40
CA ARG A 86 5.72 0.45 -12.44
C ARG A 86 5.02 -0.76 -11.83
N ALA A 87 3.78 -0.99 -12.25
CA ALA A 87 3.01 -2.17 -11.88
C ALA A 87 3.33 -3.37 -12.80
N HIS A 88 2.78 -4.53 -12.43
CA HIS A 88 2.90 -5.76 -13.21
C HIS A 88 2.35 -5.58 -14.64
N ARG A 89 2.99 -6.22 -15.63
CA ARG A 89 2.69 -6.10 -17.08
C ARG A 89 2.89 -4.69 -17.67
N GLY A 90 3.85 -3.92 -17.16
CA GLY A 90 4.27 -2.66 -17.78
C GLY A 90 3.31 -1.48 -17.60
N ARG A 91 2.26 -1.63 -16.79
CA ARG A 91 1.34 -0.54 -16.47
C ARG A 91 1.99 0.45 -15.51
N GLN A 92 1.74 1.73 -15.69
CA GLN A 92 2.16 2.77 -14.75
C GLN A 92 0.99 3.13 -13.84
N VAL A 93 1.29 3.34 -12.56
CA VAL A 93 0.31 3.71 -11.53
C VAL A 93 0.80 5.00 -10.89
N LEU A 94 -0.07 6.01 -10.81
CA LEU A 94 0.16 7.20 -10.01
C LEU A 94 -0.24 6.88 -8.56
N ALA A 95 0.68 7.07 -7.62
CA ALA A 95 0.47 6.84 -6.19
C ALA A 95 0.97 8.06 -5.40
N LEU A 96 0.66 8.12 -4.11
CA LEU A 96 1.24 9.09 -3.17
C LEU A 96 2.34 8.41 -2.36
N SER A 97 3.43 9.13 -2.08
CA SER A 97 4.45 8.64 -1.16
C SER A 97 3.90 8.66 0.27
N VAL A 98 4.45 7.82 1.14
CA VAL A 98 4.07 7.75 2.55
C VAL A 98 5.32 7.71 3.41
N HIS A 99 5.31 8.47 4.51
CA HIS A 99 6.43 8.58 5.45
C HIS A 99 5.90 8.52 6.89
N PRO A 100 6.68 8.02 7.86
CA PRO A 100 8.03 7.45 7.72
C PRO A 100 8.00 6.01 7.16
N GLU A 101 8.95 5.69 6.29
CA GLU A 101 9.03 4.35 5.64
C GLU A 101 9.42 3.24 6.63
N GLY A 102 10.28 3.54 7.61
CA GLY A 102 10.80 2.56 8.57
C GLY A 102 9.71 1.85 9.37
N PRO A 103 8.88 2.58 10.16
CA PRO A 103 7.77 1.98 10.91
C PRO A 103 6.76 1.22 10.03
N LEU A 104 6.45 1.75 8.83
CA LEU A 104 5.58 1.06 7.87
C LEU A 104 6.19 -0.26 7.38
N GLN A 105 7.49 -0.27 7.09
CA GLN A 105 8.19 -1.48 6.64
C GLN A 105 8.30 -2.51 7.78
N GLN A 106 8.56 -2.07 9.01
CA GLN A 106 8.55 -2.95 10.18
C GLN A 106 7.17 -3.57 10.42
N LEU A 107 6.10 -2.78 10.26
CA LEU A 107 4.73 -3.27 10.33
C LEU A 107 4.43 -4.29 9.23
N ALA A 108 4.79 -3.99 7.98
CA ALA A 108 4.61 -4.91 6.85
C ALA A 108 5.36 -6.24 7.03
N ASN A 109 6.54 -6.21 7.64
CA ASN A 109 7.32 -7.42 7.94
C ASN A 109 6.67 -8.26 9.04
N ALA A 110 6.14 -7.63 10.09
CA ALA A 110 5.44 -8.33 11.17
C ALA A 110 4.22 -9.11 10.64
N LEU A 111 3.49 -8.49 9.71
CA LEU A 111 2.33 -9.09 9.05
C LEU A 111 2.70 -10.23 8.07
N ALA A 112 4.00 -10.45 7.80
CA ALA A 112 4.47 -11.52 6.94
C ALA A 112 4.72 -12.83 7.70
N GLU A 113 4.80 -12.83 9.03
CA GLU A 113 5.11 -14.02 9.86
C GLU A 113 3.90 -14.94 10.13
N GLY A 114 2.84 -14.85 9.30
CA GLY A 114 1.68 -15.74 9.33
C GLY A 114 1.89 -17.09 8.62
N PRO A 115 0.93 -18.04 8.70
CA PRO A 115 1.09 -19.41 8.21
C PRO A 115 1.60 -19.42 6.76
N ALA A 116 2.76 -20.04 6.57
CA ALA A 116 3.47 -20.09 5.30
C ALA A 116 2.55 -20.58 4.18
N GLN A 117 2.26 -19.69 3.24
CA GLN A 117 1.69 -20.03 1.94
C GLN A 117 2.78 -19.81 0.89
N PRO A 118 2.80 -20.62 -0.20
CA PRO A 118 3.88 -20.62 -1.16
C PRO A 118 4.12 -19.22 -1.72
N SER A 119 5.37 -18.78 -1.56
CA SER A 119 5.91 -17.54 -2.05
C SER A 119 5.61 -17.38 -3.54
N VAL A 120 4.61 -16.56 -3.88
CA VAL A 120 4.57 -15.95 -5.20
C VAL A 120 5.57 -14.80 -5.14
N GLU A 121 6.72 -15.02 -5.77
CA GLU A 121 7.78 -14.04 -5.98
C GLU A 121 7.19 -12.65 -6.29
N GLY A 122 7.36 -11.72 -5.35
CA GLY A 122 6.57 -10.50 -5.36
C GLY A 122 7.13 -9.38 -4.51
N ARG A 123 8.46 -9.20 -4.53
CA ARG A 123 9.19 -7.96 -4.24
C ARG A 123 8.64 -7.12 -3.08
N THR A 124 9.18 -7.33 -1.89
CA THR A 124 9.38 -6.22 -0.94
C THR A 124 10.29 -5.21 -1.64
N ARG A 125 9.74 -4.08 -2.10
CA ARG A 125 10.55 -2.94 -2.53
C ARG A 125 10.41 -1.86 -1.45
N ALA A 126 11.18 -2.02 -0.37
CA ALA A 126 11.77 -0.86 0.28
C ALA A 126 12.72 -0.25 -0.76
N SER A 127 12.37 0.91 -1.31
CA SER A 127 13.25 1.64 -2.22
C SER A 127 14.22 2.48 -1.39
N LEU A 128 15.09 1.83 -0.63
CA LEU A 128 16.35 2.47 -0.22
C LEU A 128 17.30 2.36 -1.42
N ARG A 129 17.49 3.46 -2.14
CA ARG A 129 18.69 3.62 -2.97
C ARG A 129 19.78 4.28 -2.11
N PRO A 130 21.03 3.82 -2.21
CA PRO A 130 22.14 4.42 -1.48
C PRO A 130 22.48 5.77 -2.12
N SER A 131 22.56 6.82 -1.30
CA SER A 131 23.32 8.02 -1.67
C SER A 131 24.81 7.70 -1.47
N GLY A 132 25.37 6.94 -2.40
CA GLY A 132 26.81 6.95 -2.67
C GLY A 132 27.11 8.22 -3.45
N GLY A 133 27.65 9.23 -2.76
CA GLY A 133 28.23 10.42 -3.36
C GLY A 133 29.62 10.11 -3.91
N THR A 134 29.75 10.31 -5.21
CA THR A 134 30.98 10.27 -6.02
C THR A 134 32.04 11.28 -5.58
N ARG A 135 33.30 10.87 -5.67
CA ARG A 135 34.31 11.59 -6.47
C ARG A 135 35.02 10.59 -7.36
#